data_AF-A0A451CCI8-F1
#
_entry.id   AF-A0A451CCI8-F1
#
_cell.length_a   1.000
_cell.length_b   1.000
_cell.length_c   1.000
_cell.angle_alpha   90.00
_cell.angle_beta   90.00
_cell.angle_gamma   90.00
#
_symmetry.space_group_name_H-M   'P 1'
#
loop_
_entity.id
_entity.type
_entity.pdbx_description
1 polymer ?
#
loop_
_entity_poly.entity_id
_entity_poly.type
_entity_poly.pdbx_seq_one_letter_code
_entity_poly.pdbx_strand_id
1 'polypeptide(L)'
;MHERWDEVKGDMKASEISLNPYMMSPNMEENFSALVHEMTHLWQYQNGKISRPGYHNAQWALKMREIGLPPNSANGRGTGQAVGNGIDPEGKFRKAYQKMPEGAKLPFLVDQNRPQKAIPKRRQTKYQCPIYFTVMSGKKGVKLICGTCSAEYREISS
;
A
#
# COMPACT_ATOMS: atom_id res chain seq x y z
N MET A 1 -8.41 8.17 15.62
CA MET A 1 -9.12 7.03 16.24
C MET A 1 -9.88 7.59 17.42
N HIS A 2 -11.16 7.27 17.56
CA HIS A 2 -12.02 7.86 18.58
C HIS A 2 -12.54 6.75 19.49
N GLU A 3 -12.43 6.95 20.81
CA GLU A 3 -13.17 6.18 21.82
C GLU A 3 -14.58 6.75 21.85
N ARG A 4 -15.49 6.20 21.06
CA ARG A 4 -16.81 6.82 20.81
C ARG A 4 -17.96 6.11 21.50
N TRP A 5 -17.76 4.86 21.89
CA TRP A 5 -18.80 4.03 22.48
C TRP A 5 -18.55 3.92 23.98
N ASP A 6 -19.41 4.59 24.74
CA ASP A 6 -19.57 4.42 26.18
C ASP A 6 -20.81 3.54 26.41
N GLU A 7 -20.68 2.54 27.27
CA GLU A 7 -21.84 1.76 27.70
C GLU A 7 -22.68 2.61 28.68
N VAL A 8 -24.01 2.59 28.54
CA VAL A 8 -24.92 3.39 29.40
C VAL A 8 -24.83 2.97 30.89
N LYS A 9 -24.15 1.86 31.21
CA LYS A 9 -23.98 1.30 32.57
C LYS A 9 -22.60 0.65 32.84
N GLY A 10 -21.52 1.09 32.19
CA GLY A 10 -20.19 0.55 32.47
C GLY A 10 -19.05 1.41 31.91
N ASP A 11 -17.92 1.46 32.62
CA ASP A 11 -16.67 2.17 32.25
C ASP A 11 -15.95 1.54 31.03
N MET A 12 -16.64 0.78 30.17
CA MET A 12 -16.01 0.05 29.08
C MET A 12 -15.87 0.95 27.84
N LYS A 13 -14.63 1.39 27.61
CA LYS A 13 -14.26 2.15 26.41
C LYS A 13 -13.91 1.21 25.25
N ALA A 14 -14.65 1.31 24.16
CA ALA A 14 -14.38 0.55 22.95
C ALA A 14 -13.74 1.42 21.85
N SER A 15 -12.76 0.84 21.15
CA SER A 15 -12.15 1.42 19.96
C SER A 15 -12.88 0.97 18.69
N GLU A 16 -13.03 1.87 17.74
CA GLU A 16 -13.74 1.60 16.47
C GLU A 16 -12.78 1.62 15.28
N ILE A 17 -12.98 0.67 14.35
CA ILE A 17 -12.37 0.65 13.02
C ILE A 17 -13.48 0.73 11.98
N SER A 18 -13.43 1.76 11.13
CA SER A 18 -14.39 1.94 10.04
C SER A 18 -13.74 1.53 8.72
N LEU A 19 -14.33 0.56 8.02
CA LEU A 19 -13.93 0.17 6.67
C LEU A 19 -14.90 0.78 5.66
N ASN A 20 -14.36 1.40 4.61
CA ASN A 20 -15.19 1.92 3.52
C ASN A 20 -15.51 0.79 2.53
N PRO A 21 -16.79 0.37 2.36
CA PRO A 21 -17.16 -0.67 1.40
C PRO A 21 -16.76 -0.34 -0.04
N TYR A 22 -16.73 0.95 -0.40
CA TYR A 22 -16.27 1.40 -1.71
C TYR A 22 -14.78 1.14 -1.94
N MET A 23 -13.97 0.82 -0.92
CA MET A 23 -12.55 0.50 -1.08
C MET A 23 -12.29 -1.01 -1.10
N MET A 24 -13.32 -1.83 -0.89
CA MET A 24 -13.17 -3.29 -0.87
C MET A 24 -12.91 -3.84 -2.28
N SER A 25 -12.15 -4.92 -2.32
CA SER A 25 -11.74 -5.68 -3.49
C SER A 25 -12.48 -7.02 -3.55
N PRO A 26 -12.76 -7.59 -4.74
CA PRO A 26 -13.20 -8.98 -4.85
C PRO A 26 -12.19 -9.96 -4.25
N ASN A 27 -10.92 -9.58 -4.14
CA ASN A 27 -9.91 -10.33 -3.43
C ASN A 27 -10.07 -10.12 -1.91
N MET A 28 -10.67 -11.09 -1.24
CA MET A 28 -10.88 -11.05 0.21
C MET A 28 -9.59 -10.91 1.02
N GLU A 29 -8.47 -11.46 0.53
CA GLU A 29 -7.17 -11.36 1.21
C GLU A 29 -6.73 -9.89 1.32
N GLU A 30 -7.00 -9.07 0.30
CA GLU A 30 -6.72 -7.63 0.31
C GLU A 30 -7.61 -6.89 1.32
N ASN A 31 -8.89 -7.28 1.45
CA ASN A 31 -9.81 -6.66 2.41
C ASN A 31 -9.39 -6.95 3.86
N PHE A 32 -9.01 -8.20 4.15
CA PHE A 32 -8.47 -8.55 5.47
C PHE A 32 -7.13 -7.86 5.74
N SER A 33 -6.30 -7.68 4.73
CA SER A 33 -5.05 -6.92 4.84
C SER A 33 -5.32 -5.47 5.23
N ALA A 34 -6.32 -4.83 4.62
CA ALA A 34 -6.77 -3.48 4.99
C ALA A 34 -7.33 -3.42 6.43
N LEU A 35 -8.10 -4.41 6.87
CA LEU A 35 -8.57 -4.49 8.26
C LEU A 35 -7.38 -4.57 9.23
N VAL A 36 -6.41 -5.44 8.97
CA VAL A 36 -5.23 -5.63 9.83
C VAL A 36 -4.31 -4.39 9.82
N HIS A 37 -4.26 -3.67 8.70
CA HIS A 37 -3.61 -2.35 8.63
C HIS A 37 -4.23 -1.38 9.64
N GLU A 38 -5.56 -1.24 9.64
CA GLU A 38 -6.26 -0.36 10.59
C GLU A 38 -6.13 -0.86 12.05
N MET A 39 -6.12 -2.17 12.28
CA MET A 39 -5.81 -2.74 13.60
C MET A 39 -4.38 -2.40 14.06
N THR A 40 -3.44 -2.22 13.14
CA THR A 40 -2.07 -1.78 13.48
C THR A 40 -2.04 -0.32 13.90
N HIS A 41 -2.87 0.53 13.29
CA HIS A 41 -3.08 1.89 13.80
C HIS A 41 -3.68 1.88 15.20
N LEU A 42 -4.66 1.01 15.48
CA LEU A 42 -5.24 0.85 16.81
C LEU A 42 -4.20 0.41 17.84
N TRP A 43 -3.46 -0.64 17.51
CA TRP A 43 -2.38 -1.12 18.37
C TRP A 43 -1.38 0.00 18.66
N GLN A 44 -1.00 0.79 17.66
CA GLN A 44 -0.05 1.89 17.84
C GLN A 44 -0.62 3.01 18.71
N TYR A 45 -1.93 3.30 18.60
CA TYR A 45 -2.63 4.25 19.45
C TYR A 45 -2.56 3.84 20.93
N GLN A 46 -2.77 2.55 21.21
CA GLN A 46 -2.81 2.02 22.58
C GLN A 46 -1.41 1.78 23.18
N ASN A 47 -0.44 1.36 22.36
CA ASN A 47 0.83 0.80 22.85
C ASN A 47 2.06 1.55 22.35
N GLY A 48 1.89 2.65 21.61
CA GLY A 48 2.96 3.26 20.84
C GLY A 48 2.92 4.78 20.76
N LYS A 49 3.70 5.29 19.81
CA LYS A 49 3.80 6.71 19.48
C LYS A 49 3.15 6.92 18.13
N ILE A 50 1.92 7.40 18.15
CA ILE A 50 1.21 7.79 16.93
C ILE A 50 1.89 9.01 16.30
N SER A 51 1.70 9.14 14.99
CA SER A 51 2.03 10.36 14.26
C SER A 51 0.78 11.16 13.94
N ARG A 52 0.96 12.31 13.29
CA ARG A 52 -0.15 13.07 12.73
C ARG A 52 -1.02 12.18 11.81
N PRO A 53 -2.32 12.48 11.68
CA PRO A 53 -3.23 11.68 10.86
C PRO A 53 -2.68 11.36 9.47
N GLY A 54 -2.79 10.10 9.07
CA GLY A 54 -2.34 9.57 7.78
C GLY A 54 -0.82 9.40 7.63
N TYR A 55 0.01 9.76 8.62
CA TYR A 55 1.46 9.55 8.54
C TYR A 55 1.88 8.22 9.16
N HIS A 56 2.55 7.38 8.38
CA HIS A 56 3.16 6.13 8.85
C HIS A 56 4.60 6.36 9.31
N ASN A 57 4.88 6.12 10.58
CA ASN A 57 6.23 6.26 11.14
C ASN A 57 6.98 4.93 11.23
N ALA A 58 8.21 4.98 11.76
CA ALA A 58 9.07 3.80 11.86
C ALA A 58 8.48 2.69 12.75
N GLN A 59 7.78 3.03 13.83
CA GLN A 59 7.17 2.04 14.72
C GLN A 59 6.03 1.29 14.01
N TRP A 60 5.16 2.02 13.31
CA TRP A 60 4.14 1.41 12.47
C TRP A 60 4.78 0.50 11.41
N ALA A 61 5.81 1.00 10.73
CA ALA A 61 6.50 0.25 9.67
C ALA A 61 7.16 -1.04 10.18
N LEU A 62 7.70 -1.03 11.40
CA LEU A 62 8.25 -2.22 12.04
C LEU A 62 7.14 -3.22 12.39
N LYS A 63 6.03 -2.75 12.97
CA LYS A 63 4.90 -3.63 13.30
C LYS A 63 4.30 -4.29 12.06
N MET A 64 4.12 -3.52 10.99
CA MET A 64 3.62 -4.00 9.71
C MET A 64 4.52 -5.10 9.11
N ARG A 65 5.85 -4.97 9.18
CA ARG A 65 6.77 -6.05 8.79
C ARG A 65 6.65 -7.27 9.70
N GLU A 66 6.58 -7.06 11.01
CA GLU A 66 6.47 -8.13 12.01
C GLU A 66 5.25 -9.04 11.79
N ILE A 67 4.13 -8.46 11.34
CA ILE A 67 2.87 -9.18 11.07
C ILE A 67 2.77 -9.71 9.62
N GLY A 68 3.77 -9.47 8.77
CA GLY A 68 3.79 -9.95 7.38
C GLY A 68 3.03 -9.07 6.37
N LEU A 69 2.86 -7.77 6.69
CA LEU A 69 2.28 -6.76 5.81
C LEU A 69 3.30 -5.63 5.52
N PRO A 70 4.43 -5.91 4.86
CA PRO A 70 5.53 -4.95 4.75
C PRO A 70 5.08 -3.63 4.09
N PRO A 71 5.57 -2.47 4.55
CA PRO A 71 5.28 -1.17 3.93
C PRO A 71 5.65 -1.16 2.44
N ASN A 72 4.78 -0.59 1.62
CA ASN A 72 4.98 -0.46 0.18
C ASN A 72 4.66 0.97 -0.26
N SER A 73 5.58 1.61 -0.97
CA SER A 73 5.42 2.96 -1.48
C SER A 73 6.20 3.15 -2.78
N ALA A 74 5.76 4.11 -3.60
CA ALA A 74 6.38 4.37 -4.89
C ALA A 74 7.84 4.88 -4.81
N ASN A 75 8.26 5.42 -3.66
CA ASN A 75 9.60 5.94 -3.44
C ASN A 75 10.51 4.98 -2.65
N GLY A 76 10.05 3.75 -2.38
CA GLY A 76 10.79 2.73 -1.63
C GLY A 76 10.94 3.00 -0.14
N ARG A 77 10.36 4.10 0.40
CA ARG A 77 10.41 4.41 1.83
C ARG A 77 9.31 3.66 2.58
N GLY A 78 9.64 3.14 3.76
CA GLY A 78 8.66 2.49 4.63
C GLY A 78 7.86 3.44 5.53
N THR A 79 8.06 4.76 5.41
CA THR A 79 7.43 5.80 6.23
C THR A 79 6.98 6.97 5.36
N GLY A 80 5.93 7.67 5.79
CA GLY A 80 5.33 8.79 5.06
C GLY A 80 3.80 8.77 5.01
N GLN A 81 3.21 9.76 4.33
CA GLN A 81 1.76 9.85 4.17
C GLN A 81 1.20 8.92 3.08
N ALA A 82 1.99 8.64 2.05
CA ALA A 82 1.59 7.78 0.93
C ALA A 82 2.33 6.44 1.02
N VAL A 83 2.08 5.71 2.10
CA VAL A 83 2.63 4.37 2.33
C VAL A 83 1.45 3.42 2.53
N GLY A 84 1.32 2.46 1.62
CA GLY A 84 0.41 1.34 1.79
C GLY A 84 1.17 0.13 2.35
N ASN A 85 0.57 -1.04 2.22
CA ASN A 85 1.22 -2.30 2.58
C ASN A 85 1.14 -3.29 1.43
N GLY A 86 2.16 -4.14 1.32
CA GLY A 86 2.10 -5.38 0.57
C GLY A 86 1.63 -6.52 1.46
N ILE A 87 1.49 -7.70 0.87
CA ILE A 87 1.30 -8.97 1.58
C ILE A 87 2.56 -9.79 1.35
N ASP A 88 3.26 -10.15 2.42
CA ASP A 88 4.40 -11.05 2.35
C ASP A 88 3.88 -12.49 2.10
N PRO A 89 4.26 -13.15 0.99
CA PRO A 89 3.84 -14.52 0.69
C PRO A 89 4.19 -15.54 1.79
N GLU A 90 5.25 -15.30 2.55
CA GLU A 90 5.70 -16.19 3.63
C GLU A 90 5.40 -15.61 5.03
N GLY A 91 4.74 -14.45 5.08
CA GLY A 91 4.47 -13.69 6.29
C GLY A 91 3.39 -14.29 7.19
N LYS A 92 3.35 -13.79 8.44
CA LYS A 92 2.39 -14.25 9.47
C LYS A 92 0.93 -14.02 9.05
N PHE A 93 0.64 -12.86 8.46
CA PHE A 93 -0.70 -12.52 7.97
C PHE A 93 -1.22 -13.59 6.99
N ARG A 94 -0.47 -13.90 5.93
CA ARG A 94 -0.92 -14.84 4.90
C ARG A 94 -1.10 -16.25 5.46
N LYS A 95 -0.18 -16.69 6.34
CA LYS A 95 -0.30 -17.98 7.03
C LYS A 95 -1.53 -18.05 7.93
N ALA A 96 -1.89 -16.97 8.62
CA ALA A 96 -3.10 -16.91 9.43
C ALA A 96 -4.36 -16.89 8.55
N TYR A 97 -4.36 -16.10 7.47
CA TYR A 97 -5.47 -16.04 6.52
C TYR A 97 -5.76 -17.40 5.86
N GLN A 98 -4.72 -18.13 5.45
CA GLN A 98 -4.86 -19.48 4.87
C GLN A 98 -5.44 -20.51 5.84
N LYS A 99 -5.22 -20.33 7.15
CA LYS A 99 -5.75 -21.21 8.20
C LYS A 99 -7.13 -20.79 8.69
N MET A 100 -7.66 -19.66 8.21
CA MET A 100 -8.93 -19.12 8.67
C MET A 100 -10.08 -20.02 8.19
N PRO A 101 -10.97 -20.48 9.09
CA PRO A 101 -12.12 -21.28 8.69
C PRO A 101 -13.08 -20.44 7.85
N GLU A 102 -13.78 -21.06 6.92
CA GLU A 102 -14.66 -20.35 5.97
C GLU A 102 -15.72 -19.50 6.68
N GLY A 103 -16.31 -20.01 7.76
CA GLY A 103 -17.33 -19.30 8.53
C GLY A 103 -16.83 -18.09 9.33
N ALA A 104 -15.51 -17.91 9.47
CA ALA A 104 -14.93 -16.72 10.11
C ALA A 104 -14.62 -15.60 9.10
N LYS A 105 -14.76 -15.87 7.80
CA LYS A 105 -14.57 -14.85 6.78
C LYS A 105 -15.78 -13.92 6.81
N LEU A 106 -15.53 -12.66 7.18
CA LEU A 106 -16.53 -11.60 7.11
C LEU A 106 -17.13 -11.56 5.70
N PRO A 107 -18.47 -11.50 5.55
CA PRO A 107 -19.11 -11.41 4.26
C PRO A 107 -19.03 -9.97 3.74
N PHE A 108 -17.82 -9.52 3.39
CA PHE A 108 -17.63 -8.21 2.80
C PHE A 108 -18.45 -8.11 1.51
N LEU A 109 -19.51 -7.32 1.53
CA LEU A 109 -20.31 -7.03 0.36
C LEU A 109 -19.54 -6.05 -0.53
N VAL A 110 -19.07 -6.56 -1.66
CA VAL A 110 -18.39 -5.75 -2.67
C VAL A 110 -19.39 -5.45 -3.78
N ASP A 111 -19.49 -4.19 -4.18
CA ASP A 111 -20.19 -3.84 -5.42
C ASP A 111 -19.42 -4.43 -6.62
N GLN A 112 -19.94 -5.53 -7.18
CA GLN A 112 -19.32 -6.21 -8.31
C GLN A 112 -19.41 -5.41 -9.62
N ASN A 113 -20.27 -4.40 -9.69
CA ASN A 113 -20.44 -3.53 -10.86
C ASN A 113 -19.55 -2.28 -10.81
N ARG A 114 -18.65 -2.20 -9.82
CA ARG A 114 -17.73 -1.08 -9.68
C ARG A 114 -16.81 -0.97 -10.91
N PRO A 115 -16.77 0.18 -11.61
CA PRO A 115 -15.76 0.41 -12.63
C PRO A 115 -14.39 0.49 -11.94
N GLN A 116 -13.54 -0.51 -12.15
CA GLN A 116 -12.16 -0.47 -11.69
C GLN A 116 -11.47 0.71 -12.40
N LYS A 117 -11.01 1.71 -11.63
CA LYS A 117 -10.17 2.76 -12.20
C LYS A 117 -8.92 2.09 -12.76
N ALA A 118 -8.82 2.06 -14.09
CA ALA A 118 -7.64 1.55 -14.75
C ALA A 118 -6.42 2.32 -14.21
N ILE A 119 -5.46 1.62 -13.62
CA ILE A 119 -4.17 2.21 -13.28
C ILE A 119 -3.57 2.64 -14.63
N PRO A 120 -3.35 3.95 -14.87
CA PRO A 120 -2.78 4.38 -16.13
C PRO A 120 -1.37 3.79 -16.23
N LYS A 121 -1.19 2.80 -17.11
CA LYS A 121 0.14 2.27 -17.43
C LYS A 121 0.94 3.42 -18.03
N ARG A 122 1.87 3.99 -17.26
CA ARG A 122 2.88 4.90 -17.78
C ARG A 122 3.73 4.11 -18.78
N ARG A 123 3.47 4.30 -20.07
CA ARG A 123 4.33 3.78 -21.15
C ARG A 123 5.61 4.62 -21.15
N GLN A 124 6.60 4.19 -20.37
CA GLN A 124 7.95 4.75 -20.44
C GLN A 124 8.76 3.98 -21.49
N THR A 125 9.37 4.74 -22.38
CA THR A 125 10.35 4.27 -23.35
C THR A 125 11.73 4.53 -22.79
N LYS A 126 12.66 3.57 -22.96
CA LYS A 126 14.07 3.75 -22.62
C LYS A 126 14.82 4.32 -23.82
N TYR A 127 15.74 5.23 -23.54
CA TYR A 127 16.62 5.87 -24.52
C TYR A 127 18.06 5.70 -24.06
N GLN A 128 18.98 5.47 -24.99
CA GLN A 128 20.40 5.26 -24.69
C GLN A 128 21.29 6.16 -25.53
N CYS A 129 22.26 6.80 -24.89
CA CYS A 129 23.32 7.54 -25.58
C CYS A 129 24.22 6.55 -26.34
N PRO A 130 24.51 6.77 -27.63
CA PRO A 130 25.34 5.84 -28.42
C PRO A 130 26.82 5.85 -28.03
N ILE A 131 27.29 6.87 -27.31
CA ILE A 131 28.71 7.05 -26.96
C ILE A 131 28.98 6.65 -25.50
N TYR A 132 28.18 7.18 -24.57
CA TYR A 132 28.38 6.95 -23.14
C TYR A 132 27.47 5.88 -22.54
N PHE A 133 26.61 5.26 -23.35
CA PHE A 133 25.69 4.19 -22.92
C PHE A 133 24.77 4.57 -21.75
N THR A 134 24.67 5.85 -21.41
CA THR A 134 23.75 6.35 -20.38
C THR A 134 22.31 6.11 -20.80
N VAL A 135 21.50 5.54 -19.91
CA VAL A 135 20.09 5.21 -20.16
C VAL A 135 19.18 6.19 -19.45
N MET A 136 18.17 6.69 -20.16
CA MET A 136 17.13 7.59 -19.64
C MET A 136 15.75 7.03 -19.96
N SER A 137 14.76 7.27 -19.11
CA SER A 137 13.35 6.88 -19.34
C SER A 137 12.50 8.12 -19.63
N GLY A 138 11.73 8.08 -20.72
CA GLY A 138 10.90 9.19 -21.18
C GLY A 138 9.58 8.75 -21.81
N LYS A 139 8.77 9.73 -22.23
CA LYS A 139 7.61 9.44 -23.10
C LYS A 139 8.11 8.90 -24.44
N LYS A 140 7.29 8.10 -25.12
CA LYS A 140 7.60 7.62 -26.48
C LYS A 140 7.69 8.81 -27.47
N GLY A 141 8.70 8.80 -28.34
CA GLY A 141 8.88 9.81 -29.40
C GLY A 141 9.54 11.12 -28.97
N VAL A 142 10.16 11.19 -27.78
CA VAL A 142 10.91 12.38 -27.35
C VAL A 142 12.29 12.38 -27.98
N LYS A 143 12.71 13.51 -28.54
CA LYS A 143 14.08 13.72 -29.02
C LYS A 143 14.96 14.17 -27.87
N LEU A 144 16.01 13.41 -27.58
CA LEU A 144 16.94 13.69 -26.49
C LEU A 144 18.36 13.83 -27.06
N ILE A 145 19.06 14.87 -26.62
CA ILE A 145 20.45 15.14 -26.98
C ILE A 145 21.32 14.98 -25.73
N CYS A 146 22.46 14.32 -25.87
CA CYS A 146 23.44 14.17 -24.79
C CYS A 146 24.17 15.50 -24.55
N GLY A 147 24.10 16.02 -23.32
CA GLY A 147 24.82 17.25 -22.95
C GLY A 147 26.34 17.13 -22.99
N THR A 148 26.89 15.91 -23.02
CA THR A 148 28.35 15.68 -23.00
C THR A 148 28.92 15.50 -24.41
N CYS A 149 28.29 14.69 -25.26
CA CYS A 149 28.79 14.45 -26.63
C CYS A 149 27.92 15.06 -27.73
N SER A 150 26.83 15.75 -27.39
CA SER A 150 25.87 16.33 -28.33
C SER A 150 25.20 15.32 -29.29
N ALA A 151 25.40 14.01 -29.08
CA ALA A 151 24.76 12.97 -29.88
C ALA A 151 23.29 12.75 -29.48
N GLU A 152 22.46 12.39 -30.45
CA GLU A 152 21.07 11.99 -30.21
C GLU A 152 21.02 10.62 -29.50
N TYR A 153 20.16 10.51 -28.48
CA TYR A 153 19.87 9.22 -27.86
C TYR A 153 19.03 8.34 -28.80
N ARG A 154 19.27 7.03 -28.75
CA ARG A 154 18.50 6.02 -29.49
C ARG A 154 17.45 5.38 -28.60
N GLU A 155 16.23 5.22 -29.11
CA GLU A 155 15.20 4.43 -28.44
C GLU A 155 15.64 2.96 -28.38
N ILE A 156 15.54 2.34 -27.21
CA ILE A 156 15.85 0.93 -27.00
C ILE A 156 14.60 0.21 -26.49
N SER A 157 14.35 -0.98 -27.02
CA SER A 157 13.31 -1.87 -26.50
C SER A 157 13.72 -2.39 -25.12
N SER A 158 12.79 -2.34 -24.18
CA SER A 158 12.93 -2.95 -22.85
C SER A 158 13.19 -4.45 -22.93
#